data_AF-A0A6A7G6G1-F1
#
_entry.id   AF-A0A6A7G6G1-F1
#
_cell.length_a   1.000
_cell.length_b   1.000
_cell.length_c   1.000
_cell.angle_alpha   90.00
_cell.angle_beta   90.00
_cell.angle_gamma   90.00
#
_symmetry.space_group_name_H-M   'P 1'
#
loop_
_entity.id
_entity.type
_entity.pdbx_description
1 polymer ?
#
loop_
_entity_poly.entity_id
_entity_poly.type
_entity_poly.pdbx_seq_one_letter_code
_entity_poly.pdbx_strand_id
1 'polypeptide(L)'
;MDLDATAFEESLLDFETKTSEDDKKLNCVLLNLEKEFLNLENCVNAHRAQVKEYARLGSLVQELEDNEKHHQMETISSEGRQIPNFQAMKTRFHLAWMAQSEIGEKIRDEHGSVFLRFILGKVNVRVWKQKDKEVMKDQYNKFKWRTSLVFVLFPLIQILYECGHTLRTLHYLWMLYYYASLALRENILNVNGSQIQCWWIYHHYISILIAGITMSIPDEMMVSIMHNGVLKFFVLQGVVMFLQNWYQSRRQYARVATGKASSIDIAASETLVENPSNLFLLVPLLYLTYVLELMAGVVLVGYSSIQRRFSWQLLIVGILWMTIGAGNASTVICVVRRKRILESQKLFSKEERKSPFLRE
;
A
#
# COMPACT_ATOMS: atom_id res chain seq x y z
N MET A 1 -24.43 -69.46 4.01
CA MET A 1 -24.47 -68.27 3.14
C MET A 1 -25.13 -67.09 3.84
N ASP A 2 -25.93 -67.31 4.91
CA ASP A 2 -26.67 -66.25 5.61
C ASP A 2 -25.89 -65.46 6.68
N LEU A 3 -24.78 -65.99 7.21
CA LEU A 3 -23.97 -65.30 8.23
C LEU A 3 -23.22 -64.06 7.71
N ASP A 4 -22.94 -64.02 6.40
CA ASP A 4 -22.19 -62.93 5.76
C ASP A 4 -23.11 -61.74 5.43
N ALA A 5 -24.39 -62.02 5.14
CA ALA A 5 -25.40 -61.00 4.88
C ALA A 5 -25.77 -60.20 6.14
N THR A 6 -25.90 -60.87 7.29
CA THR A 6 -26.18 -60.19 8.57
C THR A 6 -25.03 -59.32 9.06
N ALA A 7 -23.78 -59.77 8.87
CA ALA A 7 -22.60 -58.98 9.21
C ALA A 7 -22.44 -57.76 8.29
N PHE A 8 -22.81 -57.91 7.02
CA PHE A 8 -22.85 -56.81 6.07
C PHE A 8 -23.93 -55.77 6.41
N GLU A 9 -25.16 -56.20 6.76
CA GLU A 9 -26.22 -55.28 7.18
C GLU A 9 -25.89 -54.53 8.47
N GLU A 10 -25.27 -55.21 9.45
CA GLU A 10 -24.88 -54.58 10.72
C GLU A 10 -23.76 -53.54 10.52
N SER A 11 -22.80 -53.82 9.63
CA SER A 11 -21.76 -52.86 9.27
C SER A 11 -22.28 -51.70 8.40
N LEU A 12 -23.33 -51.92 7.61
CA LEU A 12 -23.99 -50.88 6.83
C LEU A 12 -24.79 -49.92 7.74
N LEU A 13 -25.46 -50.46 8.76
CA LEU A 13 -26.14 -49.66 9.80
C LEU A 13 -25.16 -48.86 10.67
N ASP A 14 -24.02 -49.44 11.06
CA ASP A 14 -22.95 -48.72 11.78
C ASP A 14 -22.32 -47.61 10.91
N PHE A 15 -22.20 -47.85 9.59
CA PHE A 15 -21.73 -46.84 8.66
C PHE A 15 -22.73 -45.69 8.51
N GLU A 16 -24.02 -45.99 8.26
CA GLU A 16 -25.07 -45.00 8.10
C GLU A 16 -25.26 -44.12 9.34
N THR A 17 -25.21 -44.73 10.53
CA THR A 17 -25.31 -44.01 11.80
C THR A 17 -24.12 -43.08 12.04
N LYS A 18 -22.89 -43.52 11.74
CA LYS A 18 -21.69 -42.66 11.81
C LYS A 18 -21.76 -41.48 10.84
N THR A 19 -22.15 -41.70 9.58
CA THR A 19 -22.34 -40.59 8.62
C THR A 19 -23.41 -39.59 9.09
N SER A 20 -24.53 -40.08 9.66
CA SER A 20 -25.58 -39.22 10.20
C SER A 20 -25.10 -38.38 11.40
N GLU A 21 -24.24 -38.96 12.24
CA GLU A 21 -23.68 -38.27 13.40
C GLU A 21 -22.65 -37.21 13.00
N ASP A 22 -21.83 -37.49 12.00
CA ASP A 22 -20.86 -36.55 11.44
C ASP A 22 -21.55 -35.39 10.71
N ASP A 23 -22.63 -35.65 9.97
CA ASP A 23 -23.47 -34.61 9.35
C ASP A 23 -24.14 -33.71 10.40
N LYS A 24 -24.56 -34.26 11.54
CA LYS A 24 -25.09 -33.47 12.66
C LYS A 24 -24.01 -32.61 13.30
N LYS A 25 -22.79 -33.13 13.48
CA LYS A 25 -21.64 -32.36 13.99
C LYS A 25 -21.28 -31.24 13.02
N LEU A 26 -21.25 -31.51 11.72
CA LEU A 26 -20.96 -30.51 10.69
C LEU A 26 -21.99 -29.38 10.67
N ASN A 27 -23.29 -29.72 10.73
CA ASN A 27 -24.36 -28.73 10.79
C ASN A 27 -24.33 -27.90 12.09
N CYS A 28 -23.99 -28.52 13.22
CA CYS A 28 -23.80 -27.81 14.49
C CYS A 28 -22.63 -26.81 14.41
N VAL A 29 -21.52 -27.20 13.77
CA VAL A 29 -20.38 -26.30 13.53
C VAL A 29 -20.75 -25.16 12.59
N LEU A 30 -21.50 -25.43 11.50
CA LEU A 30 -21.98 -24.41 10.57
C LEU A 30 -22.90 -23.40 11.26
N LEU A 31 -23.86 -23.86 12.07
CA LEU A 31 -24.77 -23.00 12.83
C LEU A 31 -24.02 -22.12 13.84
N ASN A 32 -23.03 -22.68 14.54
CA ASN A 32 -22.19 -21.91 15.45
C ASN A 32 -21.35 -20.87 14.69
N LEU A 33 -20.83 -21.22 13.52
CA LEU A 33 -20.07 -20.30 12.67
C LEU A 33 -20.95 -19.13 12.18
N GLU A 34 -22.18 -19.42 11.75
CA GLU A 34 -23.15 -18.43 11.30
C GLU A 34 -23.57 -17.48 12.44
N LYS A 35 -23.71 -18.02 13.65
CA LYS A 35 -23.96 -17.25 14.86
C LYS A 35 -22.79 -16.32 15.22
N GLU A 36 -21.55 -16.79 15.10
CA GLU A 36 -20.36 -15.96 15.31
C GLU A 36 -20.23 -14.87 14.23
N PHE A 37 -20.55 -15.17 12.96
CA PHE A 37 -20.60 -14.16 11.90
C PHE A 37 -21.67 -13.10 12.17
N LEU A 38 -22.87 -13.49 12.62
CA LEU A 38 -23.93 -12.56 12.97
C LEU A 38 -23.55 -11.70 14.18
N ASN A 39 -22.88 -12.27 15.18
CA ASN A 39 -22.34 -11.50 16.32
C ASN A 39 -21.28 -10.50 15.86
N LEU A 40 -20.40 -10.89 14.95
CA LEU A 40 -19.38 -10.01 14.39
C LEU A 40 -20.03 -8.87 13.57
N GLU A 41 -21.02 -9.19 12.74
CA GLU A 41 -21.78 -8.21 11.95
C GLU A 41 -22.55 -7.23 12.84
N ASN A 42 -23.18 -7.72 13.92
CA ASN A 42 -23.82 -6.89 14.92
C ASN A 42 -22.82 -5.99 15.65
N CYS A 43 -21.62 -6.48 15.96
CA CYS A 43 -20.55 -5.68 16.56
C CYS A 43 -20.07 -4.57 15.60
N VAL A 44 -19.90 -4.89 14.31
CA VAL A 44 -19.53 -3.91 13.27
C VAL A 44 -20.63 -2.87 13.06
N ASN A 45 -21.90 -3.28 13.05
CA ASN A 45 -23.05 -2.39 12.92
C ASN A 45 -23.25 -1.51 14.17
N ALA A 46 -23.04 -2.06 15.37
CA ALA A 46 -23.02 -1.28 16.61
C ALA A 46 -21.89 -0.26 16.60
N HIS A 47 -20.70 -0.63 16.12
CA HIS A 47 -19.60 0.31 15.95
C HIS A 47 -19.92 1.41 14.93
N ARG A 48 -20.59 1.10 13.82
CA ARG A 48 -21.10 2.12 12.87
C ARG A 48 -22.14 3.05 13.49
N ALA A 49 -23.02 2.53 14.35
CA ALA A 49 -23.97 3.36 15.09
C ALA A 49 -23.23 4.30 16.06
N GLN A 50 -22.22 3.79 16.77
CA GLN A 50 -21.35 4.58 17.65
C GLN A 50 -20.60 5.68 16.88
N VAL A 51 -20.17 5.46 15.62
CA VAL A 51 -19.58 6.53 14.78
C VAL A 51 -20.53 7.73 14.63
N LYS A 52 -21.83 7.50 14.45
CA LYS A 52 -22.82 8.59 14.36
C LYS A 52 -22.99 9.32 15.69
N GLU A 53 -22.94 8.60 16.80
CA GLU A 53 -22.98 9.19 18.14
C GLU A 53 -21.72 10.01 18.45
N TYR A 54 -20.53 9.55 18.06
CA TYR A 54 -19.29 10.31 18.19
C TYR A 54 -19.30 11.58 17.32
N ALA A 55 -19.88 11.54 16.12
CA ALA A 55 -20.06 12.74 15.29
C ALA A 55 -21.00 13.76 15.95
N ARG A 56 -22.10 13.29 16.57
CA ARG A 56 -23.03 14.13 17.34
C ARG A 56 -22.37 14.69 18.61
N LEU A 57 -21.54 13.90 19.28
CA LEU A 57 -20.78 14.34 20.45
C LEU A 57 -19.72 15.39 20.04
N GLY A 58 -19.12 15.25 18.86
CA GLY A 58 -18.25 16.25 18.25
C GLY A 58 -18.95 17.57 17.97
N SER A 59 -20.19 17.55 17.45
CA SER A 59 -20.96 18.79 17.25
C SER A 59 -21.33 19.47 18.57
N LEU A 60 -21.62 18.72 19.62
CA LEU A 60 -21.87 19.24 20.97
C LEU A 60 -20.61 19.87 21.59
N VAL A 61 -19.44 19.25 21.42
CA VAL A 61 -18.16 19.83 21.86
C VAL A 61 -17.86 21.12 21.10
N GLN A 62 -18.16 21.16 19.80
CA GLN A 62 -17.96 22.35 18.97
C GLN A 62 -18.92 23.49 19.33
N GLU A 63 -20.18 23.18 19.61
CA GLU A 63 -21.18 24.14 20.11
C GLU A 63 -20.78 24.73 21.47
N LEU A 64 -20.21 23.90 22.36
CA LEU A 64 -19.67 24.38 23.63
C LEU A 64 -18.42 25.26 23.44
N GLU A 65 -17.54 24.94 22.50
CA GLU A 65 -16.38 25.78 22.17
C GLU A 65 -16.80 27.13 21.58
N ASP A 66 -17.84 27.16 20.75
CA ASP A 66 -18.35 28.39 20.15
C ASP A 66 -19.06 29.27 21.20
N ASN A 67 -19.80 28.66 22.14
CA ASN A 67 -20.37 29.35 23.30
C ASN A 67 -19.31 29.87 24.27
N GLU A 68 -18.21 29.14 24.50
CA GLU A 68 -17.11 29.60 25.34
C GLU A 68 -16.36 30.78 24.70
N LYS A 69 -16.15 30.76 23.37
CA LYS A 69 -15.58 31.90 22.62
C LYS A 69 -16.48 33.13 22.66
N HIS A 70 -17.81 32.95 22.55
CA HIS A 70 -18.78 34.03 22.69
C HIS A 70 -18.78 34.62 24.11
N HIS A 71 -18.74 33.80 25.15
CA HIS A 71 -18.63 34.28 26.53
C HIS A 71 -17.29 34.95 26.84
N GLN A 72 -16.16 34.46 26.30
CA GLN A 72 -14.86 35.13 26.46
C GLN A 72 -14.80 36.48 25.74
N MET A 73 -15.55 36.67 24.64
CA MET A 73 -15.73 37.97 24.00
C MET A 73 -16.59 38.94 24.84
N GLU A 74 -17.61 38.45 25.55
CA GLU A 74 -18.45 39.27 26.43
C GLU A 74 -17.80 39.59 27.80
N THR A 75 -16.86 38.76 28.27
CA THR A 75 -16.31 38.81 29.64
C THR A 75 -14.83 39.22 29.70
N ILE A 76 -14.44 40.28 28.98
CA ILE A 76 -13.11 40.94 29.15
C ILE A 76 -13.01 41.67 30.52
N SER A 77 -14.07 41.63 31.35
CA SER A 77 -14.06 42.16 32.71
C SER A 77 -14.50 41.08 33.70
N SER A 78 -13.58 40.71 34.60
CA SER A 78 -13.70 39.83 35.78
C SER A 78 -13.54 38.31 35.60
N GLU A 79 -12.40 37.84 36.15
CA GLU A 79 -12.06 36.49 36.63
C GLU A 79 -12.43 35.27 35.77
N GLY A 80 -11.47 34.82 34.97
CA GLY A 80 -11.50 33.57 34.21
C GLY A 80 -11.57 32.34 35.11
N ARG A 81 -12.79 31.87 35.35
CA ARG A 81 -13.05 30.57 36.00
C ARG A 81 -12.91 29.46 34.95
N GLN A 82 -11.70 28.93 34.77
CA GLN A 82 -11.48 27.74 33.96
C GLN A 82 -12.32 26.59 34.55
N ILE A 83 -13.28 26.06 33.78
CA ILE A 83 -14.10 24.92 34.20
C ILE A 83 -13.24 23.65 34.07
N PRO A 84 -12.74 23.06 35.18
CA PRO A 84 -11.75 21.96 35.11
C PRO A 84 -12.32 20.70 34.43
N ASN A 85 -13.65 20.54 34.49
CA ASN A 85 -14.36 19.42 33.87
C ASN A 85 -14.42 19.52 32.34
N PHE A 86 -14.35 20.71 31.74
CA PHE A 86 -14.47 20.86 30.29
C PHE A 86 -13.19 20.44 29.56
N GLN A 87 -12.02 20.88 30.03
CA GLN A 87 -10.73 20.43 29.48
C GLN A 87 -10.52 18.91 29.64
N ALA A 88 -10.94 18.35 30.77
CA ALA A 88 -10.91 16.90 30.98
C ALA A 88 -11.86 16.17 30.02
N MET A 89 -13.06 16.70 29.79
CA MET A 89 -14.04 16.12 28.86
C MET A 89 -13.58 16.21 27.40
N LYS A 90 -12.97 17.32 26.99
CA LYS A 90 -12.36 17.51 25.68
C LYS A 90 -11.20 16.54 25.44
N THR A 91 -10.35 16.32 26.44
CA THR A 91 -9.24 15.36 26.36
C THR A 91 -9.76 13.92 26.23
N ARG A 92 -10.80 13.56 26.99
CA ARG A 92 -11.45 12.24 26.89
C ARG A 92 -12.14 12.04 25.54
N PHE A 93 -12.80 13.07 25.02
CA PHE A 93 -13.38 13.04 23.67
C PHE A 93 -12.30 12.86 22.61
N HIS A 94 -11.19 13.61 22.68
CA HIS A 94 -10.07 13.46 21.75
C HIS A 94 -9.46 12.05 21.80
N LEU A 95 -9.23 11.50 22.98
CA LEU A 95 -8.70 10.14 23.13
C LEU A 95 -9.66 9.08 22.58
N ALA A 96 -10.96 9.21 22.87
CA ALA A 96 -11.99 8.32 22.34
C ALA A 96 -12.16 8.46 20.82
N TRP A 97 -12.09 9.68 20.29
CA TRP A 97 -12.12 9.97 18.86
C TRP A 97 -10.90 9.38 18.15
N MET A 98 -9.72 9.48 18.75
CA MET A 98 -8.50 8.87 18.21
C MET A 98 -8.62 7.34 18.18
N ALA A 99 -9.05 6.71 19.27
CA ALA A 99 -9.31 5.27 19.32
C ALA A 99 -10.38 4.83 18.31
N GLN A 100 -11.47 5.59 18.18
CA GLN A 100 -12.53 5.34 17.21
C GLN A 100 -12.04 5.51 15.77
N SER A 101 -11.22 6.53 15.50
CA SER A 101 -10.64 6.79 14.19
C SER A 101 -9.67 5.69 13.79
N GLU A 102 -8.92 5.13 14.74
CA GLU A 102 -8.01 4.00 14.50
C GLU A 102 -8.78 2.71 14.13
N ILE A 103 -9.94 2.48 14.76
CA ILE A 103 -10.82 1.35 14.42
C ILE A 103 -11.55 1.60 13.09
N GLY A 104 -12.05 2.82 12.85
CA GLY A 104 -12.71 3.23 11.61
C GLY A 104 -11.77 3.23 10.40
N GLU A 105 -10.51 3.63 10.57
CA GLU A 105 -9.46 3.52 9.56
C GLU A 105 -9.07 2.07 9.28
N LYS A 106 -9.28 1.15 10.24
CA LYS A 106 -9.15 -0.30 10.03
C LYS A 106 -10.36 -0.92 9.31
N ILE A 107 -11.51 -0.25 9.34
CA ILE A 107 -12.76 -0.60 8.62
C ILE A 107 -12.86 0.18 7.30
N ARG A 108 -11.78 0.82 6.83
CA ARG A 108 -11.80 1.69 5.65
C ARG A 108 -12.39 1.01 4.42
N ASP A 109 -13.46 1.61 3.92
CA ASP A 109 -14.20 1.42 2.67
C ASP A 109 -14.14 0.01 2.06
N GLU A 110 -15.24 -0.72 2.21
CA GLU A 110 -15.55 -1.98 1.50
C GLU A 110 -15.40 -1.85 -0.03
N HIS A 111 -15.44 -0.62 -0.55
CA HIS A 111 -15.38 -0.31 -1.96
C HIS A 111 -14.00 0.14 -2.46
N GLY A 112 -12.95 0.13 -1.62
CA GLY A 112 -11.57 0.41 -2.01
C GLY A 112 -11.30 1.77 -2.66
N SER A 113 -10.22 1.88 -3.43
CA SER A 113 -9.86 3.12 -4.15
C SER A 113 -10.75 3.34 -5.38
N VAL A 114 -10.78 4.57 -5.90
CA VAL A 114 -11.51 4.90 -7.16
C VAL A 114 -11.06 4.01 -8.32
N PHE A 115 -9.76 3.71 -8.40
CA PHE A 115 -9.19 2.79 -9.39
C PHE A 115 -9.77 1.38 -9.28
N LEU A 116 -9.89 0.87 -8.05
CA LEU A 116 -10.47 -0.46 -7.82
C LEU A 116 -11.95 -0.49 -8.22
N ARG A 117 -12.70 0.56 -7.89
CA ARG A 117 -14.11 0.71 -8.32
C ARG A 117 -14.25 0.79 -9.83
N PHE A 118 -13.30 1.43 -10.51
CA PHE A 118 -13.31 1.54 -11.96
C PHE A 118 -13.07 0.18 -12.63
N ILE A 119 -12.14 -0.63 -12.12
CA ILE A 119 -11.79 -1.93 -12.72
C ILE A 119 -12.75 -3.05 -12.32
N LEU A 120 -13.09 -3.16 -11.03
CA LEU A 120 -13.89 -4.27 -10.48
C LEU A 120 -15.35 -3.90 -10.23
N GLY A 121 -15.73 -2.63 -10.34
CA GLY A 121 -17.05 -2.15 -9.96
C GLY A 121 -17.20 -2.01 -8.43
N LYS A 122 -18.45 -1.92 -7.97
CA LYS A 122 -18.79 -1.82 -6.53
C LYS A 122 -18.76 -3.19 -5.83
N VAL A 123 -17.68 -3.94 -6.03
CA VAL A 123 -17.50 -5.29 -5.44
C VAL A 123 -16.62 -5.20 -4.20
N ASN A 124 -17.01 -5.90 -3.14
CA ASN A 124 -16.22 -6.03 -1.92
C ASN A 124 -15.08 -7.05 -2.14
N VAL A 125 -13.83 -6.59 -2.07
CA VAL A 125 -12.62 -7.42 -2.22
C VAL A 125 -11.97 -7.80 -0.89
N ARG A 126 -12.67 -7.59 0.23
CA ARG A 126 -12.14 -7.87 1.55
C ARG A 126 -12.14 -9.37 1.80
N VAL A 127 -10.97 -9.88 2.16
CA VAL A 127 -10.71 -11.25 2.54
C VAL A 127 -10.67 -11.32 4.06
N TRP A 128 -11.50 -12.18 4.64
CA TRP A 128 -11.61 -12.31 6.10
C TRP A 128 -10.63 -13.34 6.67
N LYS A 129 -10.44 -14.46 5.97
CA LYS A 129 -9.55 -15.55 6.40
C LYS A 129 -8.09 -15.11 6.35
N GLN A 130 -7.39 -15.26 7.47
CA GLN A 130 -5.98 -14.89 7.59
C GLN A 130 -5.08 -15.67 6.62
N LYS A 131 -5.36 -16.97 6.44
CA LYS A 131 -4.66 -17.83 5.47
C LYS A 131 -4.75 -17.28 4.04
N ASP A 132 -5.91 -16.80 3.64
CA ASP A 132 -6.14 -16.30 2.27
C ASP A 132 -5.46 -14.94 2.06
N LYS A 133 -5.35 -14.11 3.10
CA LYS A 133 -4.55 -12.87 3.10
C LYS A 133 -3.07 -13.16 2.86
N GLU A 134 -2.54 -14.18 3.53
CA GLU A 134 -1.14 -14.60 3.36
C GLU A 134 -0.88 -15.16 1.95
N VAL A 135 -1.82 -15.94 1.41
CA VAL A 135 -1.77 -16.41 0.02
C VAL A 135 -1.77 -15.23 -0.95
N MET A 136 -2.65 -14.23 -0.74
CA MET A 136 -2.71 -13.04 -1.59
C MET A 136 -1.37 -12.28 -1.61
N LYS A 137 -0.77 -12.08 -0.43
CA LYS A 137 0.56 -11.47 -0.29
C LYS A 137 1.64 -12.30 -0.99
N ASP A 138 1.64 -13.61 -0.81
CA ASP A 138 2.58 -14.51 -1.47
C ASP A 138 2.45 -14.45 -3.00
N GLN A 139 1.22 -14.44 -3.53
CA GLN A 139 0.97 -14.29 -4.96
C GLN A 139 1.43 -12.94 -5.52
N TYR A 140 1.31 -11.87 -4.73
CA TYR A 140 1.90 -10.57 -5.06
C TYR A 140 3.43 -10.63 -5.13
N ASN A 141 4.09 -11.22 -4.13
CA ASN A 141 5.56 -11.35 -4.12
C ASN A 141 6.06 -12.22 -5.27
N LYS A 142 5.41 -13.37 -5.54
CA LYS A 142 5.71 -14.25 -6.68
C LYS A 142 5.54 -13.54 -8.01
N PHE A 143 4.56 -12.65 -8.13
CA PHE A 143 4.39 -11.82 -9.33
C PHE A 143 5.52 -10.82 -9.49
N LYS A 144 5.92 -10.10 -8.43
CA LYS A 144 7.07 -9.18 -8.48
C LYS A 144 8.33 -9.90 -8.94
N TRP A 145 8.64 -11.07 -8.38
CA TRP A 145 9.82 -11.84 -8.78
C TRP A 145 9.81 -12.27 -10.24
N ARG A 146 8.70 -12.88 -10.71
CA ARG A 146 8.57 -13.31 -12.11
C ARG A 146 8.67 -12.14 -13.08
N THR A 147 8.01 -11.03 -12.75
CA THR A 147 7.93 -9.86 -13.62
C THR A 147 9.24 -9.06 -13.62
N SER A 148 9.98 -8.97 -12.51
CA SER A 148 11.29 -8.29 -12.48
C SER A 148 12.29 -8.90 -13.47
N LEU A 149 12.26 -10.23 -13.67
CA LEU A 149 13.10 -10.87 -14.67
C LEU A 149 12.71 -10.41 -16.08
N VAL A 150 11.42 -10.46 -16.40
CA VAL A 150 10.90 -10.08 -17.71
C VAL A 150 11.15 -8.59 -18.02
N PHE A 151 11.10 -7.73 -17.00
CA PHE A 151 11.39 -6.30 -17.11
C PHE A 151 12.79 -6.01 -17.66
N VAL A 152 13.77 -6.83 -17.27
CA VAL A 152 15.16 -6.70 -17.74
C VAL A 152 15.34 -7.34 -19.12
N LEU A 153 14.65 -8.45 -19.39
CA LEU A 153 14.79 -9.19 -20.65
C LEU A 153 14.32 -8.39 -21.87
N PHE A 154 13.18 -7.70 -21.79
CA PHE A 154 12.66 -6.90 -22.91
C PHE A 154 13.67 -5.88 -23.47
N PRO A 155 14.21 -4.95 -22.66
CA PRO A 155 15.17 -3.98 -23.16
C PRO A 155 16.52 -4.61 -23.55
N LEU A 156 16.96 -5.69 -22.89
CA LEU A 156 18.18 -6.39 -23.29
C LEU A 156 18.06 -7.02 -24.68
N ILE A 157 16.96 -7.71 -24.98
CA ILE A 157 16.73 -8.31 -26.29
C ILE A 157 16.67 -7.21 -27.37
N GLN A 158 16.01 -6.09 -27.09
CA GLN A 158 15.96 -4.96 -28.02
C GLN A 158 17.33 -4.34 -28.31
N ILE A 159 18.22 -4.27 -27.30
CA ILE A 159 19.60 -3.78 -27.48
C ILE A 159 20.45 -4.78 -28.28
N LEU A 160 20.30 -6.10 -28.03
CA LEU A 160 21.16 -7.12 -28.64
C LEU A 160 20.80 -7.45 -30.09
N TYR A 161 19.50 -7.40 -30.43
CA TYR A 161 19.00 -7.88 -31.71
C TYR A 161 18.39 -6.77 -32.59
N GLU A 162 18.50 -5.51 -32.18
CA GLU A 162 17.93 -4.34 -32.87
C GLU A 162 16.50 -4.58 -33.35
N CYS A 163 15.68 -5.24 -32.52
CA CYS A 163 14.36 -5.68 -32.94
C CYS A 163 13.46 -4.46 -33.23
N GLY A 164 12.77 -4.51 -34.38
CA GLY A 164 11.93 -3.42 -34.89
C GLY A 164 10.66 -3.13 -34.08
N HIS A 165 9.81 -2.27 -34.64
CA HIS A 165 8.55 -1.75 -34.08
C HIS A 165 7.77 -2.75 -33.21
N THR A 166 7.56 -3.97 -33.70
CA THR A 166 6.74 -4.99 -33.02
C THR A 166 7.24 -5.33 -31.62
N LEU A 167 8.55 -5.54 -31.43
CA LEU A 167 9.07 -5.89 -30.10
C LEU A 167 8.97 -4.69 -29.14
N ARG A 168 9.12 -3.46 -29.66
CA ARG A 168 8.93 -2.23 -28.91
C ARG A 168 7.49 -2.07 -28.44
N THR A 169 6.51 -2.25 -29.34
CA THR A 169 5.09 -2.22 -28.99
C THR A 169 4.75 -3.29 -27.95
N LEU A 170 5.25 -4.51 -28.13
CA LEU A 170 5.07 -5.60 -27.16
C LEU A 170 5.66 -5.26 -25.79
N HIS A 171 6.83 -4.62 -25.74
CA HIS A 171 7.45 -4.18 -24.49
C HIS A 171 6.58 -3.15 -23.77
N TYR A 172 6.10 -2.10 -24.45
CA TYR A 172 5.24 -1.10 -23.80
C TYR A 172 3.85 -1.65 -23.43
N LEU A 173 3.29 -2.55 -24.24
CA LEU A 173 2.05 -3.26 -23.90
C LEU A 173 2.24 -4.12 -22.64
N TRP A 174 3.38 -4.82 -22.54
CA TRP A 174 3.71 -5.59 -21.36
C TRP A 174 3.94 -4.69 -20.14
N MET A 175 4.58 -3.53 -20.29
CA MET A 175 4.73 -2.54 -19.22
C MET A 175 3.38 -2.02 -18.71
N LEU A 176 2.44 -1.79 -19.62
CA LEU A 176 1.06 -1.42 -19.29
C LEU A 176 0.39 -2.52 -18.43
N TYR A 177 0.48 -3.78 -18.87
CA TYR A 177 -0.01 -4.93 -18.10
C TYR A 177 0.64 -5.02 -16.72
N TYR A 178 1.96 -4.83 -16.65
CA TYR A 178 2.72 -4.93 -15.42
C TYR A 178 2.25 -3.91 -14.38
N TYR A 179 2.25 -2.62 -14.73
CA TYR A 179 1.90 -1.56 -13.77
C TYR A 179 0.40 -1.57 -13.42
N ALA A 180 -0.49 -1.91 -14.37
CA ALA A 180 -1.91 -2.09 -14.08
C ALA A 180 -2.14 -3.24 -13.08
N SER A 181 -1.47 -4.38 -13.29
CA SER A 181 -1.54 -5.53 -12.38
C SER A 181 -0.98 -5.20 -10.99
N LEU A 182 0.12 -4.45 -10.93
CA LEU A 182 0.74 -4.06 -9.66
C LEU A 182 -0.15 -3.10 -8.89
N ALA A 183 -0.69 -2.09 -9.56
CA ALA A 183 -1.66 -1.17 -8.99
C ALA A 183 -2.90 -1.90 -8.47
N LEU A 184 -3.46 -2.83 -9.24
CA LEU A 184 -4.62 -3.62 -8.81
C LEU A 184 -4.32 -4.43 -7.55
N ARG A 185 -3.22 -5.19 -7.53
CA ARG A 185 -2.83 -6.02 -6.39
C ARG A 185 -2.55 -5.18 -5.14
N GLU A 186 -1.86 -4.05 -5.27
CA GLU A 186 -1.56 -3.18 -4.15
C GLU A 186 -2.81 -2.49 -3.60
N ASN A 187 -3.76 -2.09 -4.45
CA ASN A 187 -5.03 -1.56 -3.98
C ASN A 187 -5.85 -2.61 -3.20
N ILE A 188 -5.88 -3.86 -3.67
CA ILE A 188 -6.56 -4.96 -2.96
C ILE A 188 -5.87 -5.23 -1.62
N LEU A 189 -4.53 -5.29 -1.59
CA LEU A 189 -3.77 -5.49 -0.35
C LEU A 189 -3.99 -4.34 0.65
N ASN A 190 -4.08 -3.10 0.17
CA ASN A 190 -4.36 -1.92 1.00
C ASN A 190 -5.74 -2.01 1.68
N VAL A 191 -6.78 -2.40 0.95
CA VAL A 191 -8.13 -2.64 1.51
C VAL A 191 -8.13 -3.79 2.52
N ASN A 192 -7.21 -4.74 2.37
CA ASN A 192 -7.06 -5.90 3.26
C ASN A 192 -6.14 -5.66 4.46
N GLY A 193 -5.71 -4.40 4.68
CA GLY A 193 -4.97 -3.97 5.87
C GLY A 193 -3.46 -3.91 5.71
N SER A 194 -2.91 -4.07 4.51
CA SER A 194 -1.49 -3.83 4.25
C SER A 194 -1.19 -2.33 4.26
N GLN A 195 -0.20 -1.91 5.05
CA GLN A 195 0.23 -0.51 5.15
C GLN A 195 1.12 -0.11 3.94
N ILE A 196 0.49 0.24 2.82
CA ILE A 196 1.18 0.67 1.59
C ILE A 196 1.13 2.19 1.49
N GLN A 197 2.26 2.84 1.23
CA GLN A 197 2.27 4.29 1.06
C GLN A 197 1.54 4.70 -0.22
N CYS A 198 0.71 5.73 -0.12
CA CYS A 198 -0.08 6.24 -1.23
C CYS A 198 0.78 6.61 -2.45
N TRP A 199 1.99 7.15 -2.25
CA TRP A 199 2.89 7.52 -3.35
C TRP A 199 3.15 6.35 -4.31
N TRP A 200 3.41 5.15 -3.79
CA TRP A 200 3.73 3.98 -4.63
C TRP A 200 2.54 3.56 -5.49
N ILE A 201 1.33 3.66 -4.96
CA ILE A 201 0.10 3.40 -5.72
C ILE A 201 -0.06 4.45 -6.83
N TYR A 202 0.13 5.75 -6.52
CA TYR A 202 0.06 6.81 -7.52
C TYR A 202 1.16 6.72 -8.59
N HIS A 203 2.37 6.33 -8.20
CA HIS A 203 3.49 6.08 -9.10
C HIS A 203 3.12 5.05 -10.16
N HIS A 204 2.46 3.95 -9.77
CA HIS A 204 1.99 2.95 -10.74
C HIS A 204 0.95 3.51 -11.69
N TYR A 205 0.01 4.34 -11.22
CA TYR A 205 -0.96 5.00 -12.11
C TYR A 205 -0.28 5.90 -13.13
N ILE A 206 0.72 6.67 -12.71
CA ILE A 206 1.49 7.52 -13.63
C ILE A 206 2.26 6.67 -14.63
N SER A 207 2.83 5.54 -14.20
CA SER A 207 3.55 4.61 -15.08
C SER A 207 2.65 3.93 -16.12
N ILE A 208 1.39 3.64 -15.78
CA ILE A 208 0.37 3.17 -16.74
C ILE A 208 0.16 4.22 -17.83
N LEU A 209 0.01 5.50 -17.46
CA LEU A 209 -0.16 6.59 -18.43
C LEU A 209 1.08 6.76 -19.32
N ILE A 210 2.29 6.70 -18.73
CA ILE A 210 3.54 6.76 -19.48
C ILE A 210 3.60 5.62 -20.50
N ALA A 211 3.33 4.38 -20.10
CA ALA A 211 3.38 3.23 -20.99
C ALA A 211 2.35 3.36 -22.14
N GLY A 212 1.12 3.76 -21.82
CA GLY A 212 0.05 3.94 -22.80
C GLY A 212 0.33 5.04 -23.81
N ILE A 213 0.76 6.22 -23.36
CA ILE A 213 1.06 7.35 -24.25
C ILE A 213 2.32 7.06 -25.08
N THR A 214 3.37 6.49 -24.48
CA THR A 214 4.62 6.18 -25.19
C THR A 214 4.40 5.15 -26.29
N MET A 215 3.51 4.18 -26.08
CA MET A 215 3.13 3.20 -27.11
C MET A 215 2.49 3.85 -28.34
N SER A 216 1.85 5.02 -28.20
CA SER A 216 1.24 5.75 -29.32
C SER A 216 2.23 6.61 -30.13
N ILE A 217 3.49 6.70 -29.70
CA ILE A 217 4.51 7.52 -30.37
C ILE A 217 5.05 6.74 -31.58
N PRO A 218 5.00 7.31 -32.80
CA PRO A 218 5.50 6.64 -34.00
C PRO A 218 7.03 6.50 -34.01
N ASP A 219 7.50 5.41 -34.62
CA ASP A 219 8.92 5.02 -34.63
C ASP A 219 9.86 6.05 -35.24
N GLU A 220 9.40 6.77 -36.27
CA GLU A 220 10.17 7.81 -36.96
C GLU A 220 10.64 8.94 -36.03
N MET A 221 9.95 9.12 -34.90
CA MET A 221 10.18 10.20 -33.95
C MET A 221 10.89 9.75 -32.67
N MET A 222 10.92 8.45 -32.39
CA MET A 222 11.81 7.86 -31.40
C MET A 222 13.25 7.89 -31.94
N VAL A 223 13.89 9.07 -31.88
CA VAL A 223 15.29 9.27 -32.31
C VAL A 223 16.15 8.17 -31.70
N SER A 224 16.96 7.48 -32.51
CA SER A 224 17.75 6.30 -32.11
C SER A 224 18.54 6.52 -30.81
N ILE A 225 19.08 7.73 -30.59
CA ILE A 225 19.79 8.11 -29.35
C ILE A 225 18.85 8.07 -28.13
N MET A 226 17.64 8.61 -28.24
CA MET A 226 16.64 8.62 -27.18
C MET A 226 16.13 7.21 -26.88
N HIS A 227 15.84 6.44 -27.93
CA HIS A 227 15.42 5.05 -27.80
C HIS A 227 16.48 4.22 -27.06
N ASN A 228 17.73 4.27 -27.51
CA ASN A 228 18.83 3.53 -26.88
C ASN A 228 19.12 4.01 -25.46
N GLY A 229 18.97 5.31 -25.19
CA GLY A 229 19.06 5.87 -23.83
C GLY A 229 17.97 5.31 -22.90
N VAL A 230 16.72 5.30 -23.35
CA VAL A 230 15.57 4.78 -22.60
C VAL A 230 15.69 3.27 -22.35
N LEU A 231 16.16 2.48 -23.32
CA LEU A 231 16.38 1.06 -23.11
C LEU A 231 17.47 0.78 -22.07
N LYS A 232 18.60 1.50 -22.13
CA LYS A 232 19.66 1.41 -21.12
C LYS A 232 19.14 1.79 -19.73
N PHE A 233 18.29 2.83 -19.66
CA PHE A 233 17.61 3.20 -18.43
C PHE A 233 16.70 2.06 -17.92
N PHE A 234 15.89 1.42 -18.77
CA PHE A 234 15.06 0.30 -18.34
C PHE A 234 15.86 -0.92 -17.86
N VAL A 235 17.02 -1.22 -18.47
CA VAL A 235 17.92 -2.26 -17.95
C VAL A 235 18.41 -1.89 -16.55
N LEU A 236 18.89 -0.66 -16.35
CA LEU A 236 19.33 -0.17 -15.06
C LEU A 236 18.20 -0.25 -14.02
N GLN A 237 17.02 0.27 -14.36
CA GLN A 237 15.83 0.26 -13.52
C GLN A 237 15.43 -1.17 -13.14
N GLY A 238 15.47 -2.12 -14.08
CA GLY A 238 15.17 -3.52 -13.80
C GLY A 238 16.15 -4.17 -12.83
N VAL A 239 17.44 -3.84 -12.93
CA VAL A 239 18.46 -4.26 -11.95
C VAL A 239 18.17 -3.65 -10.57
N VAL A 240 17.85 -2.36 -10.50
CA VAL A 240 17.45 -1.69 -9.25
C VAL A 240 16.23 -2.37 -8.64
N MET A 241 15.21 -2.63 -9.43
CA MET A 241 13.98 -3.30 -9.00
C MET A 241 14.26 -4.70 -8.45
N PHE A 242 15.15 -5.46 -9.08
CA PHE A 242 15.55 -6.78 -8.58
C PHE A 242 16.24 -6.68 -7.21
N LEU A 243 17.21 -5.78 -7.06
CA LEU A 243 17.92 -5.55 -5.80
C LEU A 243 16.98 -5.03 -4.70
N GLN A 244 16.07 -4.12 -5.05
CA GLN A 244 15.02 -3.63 -4.15
C GLN A 244 14.15 -4.80 -3.69
N ASN A 245 13.61 -5.60 -4.60
CA ASN A 245 12.73 -6.73 -4.27
C ASN A 245 13.45 -7.77 -3.39
N TRP A 246 14.71 -8.05 -3.68
CA TRP A 246 15.53 -8.96 -2.88
C TRP A 246 15.74 -8.45 -1.45
N TYR A 247 16.19 -7.20 -1.32
CA TYR A 247 16.45 -6.59 -0.02
C TYR A 247 15.17 -6.43 0.81
N GLN A 248 14.12 -5.90 0.18
CA GLN A 248 12.81 -5.66 0.79
C GLN A 248 12.18 -6.96 1.30
N SER A 249 12.25 -8.05 0.52
CA SER A 249 11.72 -9.36 0.93
C SER A 249 12.40 -9.88 2.19
N ARG A 250 13.74 -9.80 2.27
CA ARG A 250 14.52 -10.23 3.44
C ARG A 250 14.22 -9.40 4.67
N ARG A 251 14.17 -8.08 4.52
CA ARG A 251 13.84 -7.16 5.62
C ARG A 251 12.43 -7.44 6.15
N GLN A 252 11.46 -7.62 5.27
CA GLN A 252 10.09 -7.86 5.68
C GLN A 252 9.95 -9.17 6.46
N TYR A 253 10.63 -10.23 6.00
CA TYR A 253 10.69 -11.48 6.76
C TYR A 253 11.23 -11.27 8.18
N ALA A 254 12.34 -10.54 8.34
CA ALA A 254 12.91 -10.23 9.64
C ALA A 254 11.97 -9.38 10.53
N ARG A 255 11.26 -8.41 9.95
CA ARG A 255 10.29 -7.57 10.69
C ARG A 255 9.07 -8.36 11.15
N VAL A 256 8.57 -9.27 10.33
CA VAL A 256 7.46 -10.17 10.70
C VAL A 256 7.91 -11.12 11.80
N ALA A 257 9.10 -11.75 11.67
CA ALA A 257 9.65 -12.64 12.69
C ALA A 257 9.92 -11.95 14.04
N THR A 258 10.20 -10.65 14.03
CA THR A 258 10.43 -9.84 15.24
C THR A 258 9.17 -9.13 15.74
N GLY A 259 8.00 -9.36 15.13
CA GLY A 259 6.72 -8.74 15.53
C GLY A 259 6.61 -7.24 15.22
N LYS A 260 7.54 -6.66 14.46
CA LYS A 260 7.59 -5.22 14.10
C LYS A 260 6.79 -4.85 12.86
N ALA A 261 6.18 -5.83 12.20
CA ALA A 261 5.33 -5.66 11.02
C ALA A 261 4.24 -6.72 11.01
N SER A 262 3.09 -6.39 10.45
CA SER A 262 2.00 -7.35 10.30
C SER A 262 2.35 -8.41 9.25
N SER A 263 1.81 -9.62 9.40
CA SER A 263 2.01 -10.70 8.43
C SER A 263 1.42 -10.37 7.06
N ILE A 264 0.43 -9.46 6.98
CA ILE A 264 -0.15 -8.98 5.70
C ILE A 264 0.62 -7.80 5.09
N ASP A 265 1.46 -7.11 5.85
CA ASP A 265 2.18 -5.95 5.33
C ASP A 265 3.15 -6.39 4.22
N ILE A 266 3.13 -5.68 3.11
CA ILE A 266 4.17 -5.78 2.09
C ILE A 266 5.39 -4.96 2.49
N ALA A 267 6.54 -5.34 1.93
CA ALA A 267 7.78 -4.67 2.22
C ALA A 267 7.74 -3.22 1.70
N ALA A 268 7.68 -2.25 2.61
CA ALA A 268 7.74 -0.84 2.24
C ALA A 268 9.10 -0.51 1.60
N SER A 269 9.08 0.19 0.46
CA SER A 269 10.28 0.65 -0.26
C SER A 269 11.15 1.64 0.51
N GLU A 270 10.75 2.03 1.72
CA GLU A 270 11.53 2.79 2.69
C GLU A 270 12.69 1.94 3.26
N THR A 271 13.64 1.59 2.41
CA THR A 271 14.85 0.83 2.76
C THR A 271 15.77 1.60 3.72
N LEU A 272 15.56 2.91 3.90
CA LEU A 272 16.49 3.81 4.57
C LEU A 272 16.36 3.88 6.10
N VAL A 273 15.24 3.40 6.68
CA VAL A 273 14.90 3.66 8.09
C VAL A 273 15.76 2.86 9.09
N GLU A 274 16.20 1.65 8.74
CA GLU A 274 16.90 0.76 9.70
C GLU A 274 18.20 0.19 9.09
N ASN A 275 19.33 0.52 9.71
CA ASN A 275 20.71 0.08 9.46
C ASN A 275 21.21 0.11 7.98
N PRO A 276 21.87 1.22 7.55
CA PRO A 276 22.34 1.38 6.17
C PRO A 276 23.58 0.55 5.81
N SER A 277 24.19 -0.19 6.74
CA SER A 277 25.46 -0.91 6.51
C SER A 277 25.37 -1.93 5.36
N ASN A 278 24.19 -2.52 5.12
CA ASN A 278 23.96 -3.48 4.03
C ASN A 278 23.34 -2.85 2.76
N LEU A 279 23.22 -1.53 2.70
CA LEU A 279 22.48 -0.79 1.65
C LEU A 279 23.35 0.17 0.82
N PHE A 280 24.67 0.13 1.03
CA PHE A 280 25.63 1.03 0.37
C PHE A 280 25.54 0.99 -1.16
N LEU A 281 25.23 -0.17 -1.75
CA LEU A 281 25.06 -0.28 -3.21
C LEU A 281 23.67 0.19 -3.68
N LEU A 282 22.61 -0.12 -2.94
CA LEU A 282 21.23 0.09 -3.40
C LEU A 282 20.85 1.58 -3.40
N VAL A 283 21.26 2.32 -2.37
CA VAL A 283 20.83 3.72 -2.19
C VAL A 283 21.39 4.64 -3.27
N PRO A 284 22.70 4.63 -3.60
CA PRO A 284 23.24 5.45 -4.69
C PRO A 284 22.61 5.10 -6.04
N LEU A 285 22.40 3.81 -6.30
CA LEU A 285 21.78 3.34 -7.52
C LEU A 285 20.34 3.85 -7.67
N LEU A 286 19.61 3.90 -6.55
CA LEU A 286 18.25 4.42 -6.49
C LEU A 286 18.19 5.94 -6.76
N TYR A 287 19.11 6.70 -6.18
CA TYR A 287 19.22 8.13 -6.49
C TYR A 287 19.62 8.36 -7.94
N LEU A 288 20.53 7.55 -8.47
CA LEU A 288 20.93 7.61 -9.87
C LEU A 288 19.73 7.40 -10.79
N THR A 289 18.88 6.39 -10.53
CA THR A 289 17.67 6.18 -11.33
C THR A 289 16.73 7.37 -11.28
N TYR A 290 16.53 8.00 -10.11
CA TYR A 290 15.63 9.16 -10.01
C TYR A 290 16.15 10.39 -10.75
N VAL A 291 17.47 10.62 -10.72
CA VAL A 291 18.10 11.70 -11.48
C VAL A 291 17.99 11.44 -12.98
N LEU A 292 18.25 10.21 -13.43
CA LEU A 292 18.10 9.82 -14.83
C LEU A 292 16.64 9.94 -15.30
N GLU A 293 15.67 9.58 -14.46
CA GLU A 293 14.23 9.78 -14.74
C GLU A 293 13.91 11.25 -14.97
N LEU A 294 14.38 12.14 -14.09
CA LEU A 294 14.18 13.58 -14.20
C LEU A 294 14.84 14.16 -15.45
N MET A 295 16.10 13.76 -15.72
CA MET A 295 16.84 14.19 -16.91
C MET A 295 16.15 13.74 -18.20
N ALA A 296 15.69 12.48 -18.27
CA ALA A 296 14.94 11.97 -19.42
C ALA A 296 13.67 12.79 -19.66
N GLY A 297 12.95 13.15 -18.58
CA GLY A 297 11.78 14.02 -18.66
C GLY A 297 12.08 15.41 -19.22
N VAL A 298 13.15 16.07 -18.74
CA VAL A 298 13.59 17.39 -19.24
C VAL A 298 13.96 17.32 -20.72
N VAL A 299 14.68 16.27 -21.13
CA VAL A 299 15.04 16.06 -22.54
C VAL A 299 13.79 15.91 -23.39
N LEU A 300 12.82 15.09 -22.98
CA LEU A 300 11.56 14.89 -23.71
C LEU A 300 10.76 16.19 -23.86
N VAL A 301 10.69 17.01 -22.81
CA VAL A 301 10.05 18.33 -22.88
C VAL A 301 10.80 19.25 -23.84
N GLY A 302 12.13 19.26 -23.83
CA GLY A 302 12.93 20.03 -24.81
C GLY A 302 12.66 19.62 -26.25
N TYR A 303 12.58 18.32 -26.53
CA TYR A 303 12.24 17.80 -27.86
C TYR A 303 10.81 18.12 -28.29
N SER A 304 9.87 18.19 -27.34
CA SER A 304 8.48 18.56 -27.63
C SER A 304 8.35 19.95 -28.25
N SER A 305 9.25 20.89 -27.91
CA SER A 305 9.27 22.25 -28.45
C SER A 305 9.80 22.33 -29.89
N ILE A 306 10.55 21.33 -30.34
CA ILE A 306 11.17 21.29 -31.68
C ILE A 306 10.24 20.59 -32.67
N GLN A 307 9.51 19.57 -32.23
CA GLN A 307 8.63 18.76 -33.09
C GLN A 307 7.23 19.39 -33.20
N ARG A 308 6.63 19.49 -34.39
CA ARG A 308 5.28 20.08 -34.60
C ARG A 308 4.12 19.08 -34.64
N ARG A 309 4.36 17.80 -34.94
CA ARG A 309 3.29 16.83 -35.27
C ARG A 309 2.76 16.03 -34.07
N PHE A 310 3.58 15.85 -33.03
CA PHE A 310 3.30 14.99 -31.86
C PHE A 310 3.86 15.60 -30.56
N SER A 311 3.93 16.93 -30.53
CA SER A 311 4.50 17.73 -29.43
C SER A 311 3.84 17.42 -28.09
N TRP A 312 2.52 17.18 -28.11
CA TRP A 312 1.75 16.99 -26.89
C TRP A 312 2.05 15.64 -26.20
N GLN A 313 2.28 14.55 -26.94
CA GLN A 313 2.63 13.25 -26.34
C GLN A 313 3.99 13.32 -25.64
N LEU A 314 5.00 13.87 -26.32
CA LEU A 314 6.35 14.06 -25.79
C LEU A 314 6.35 14.99 -24.56
N LEU A 315 5.56 16.06 -24.61
CA LEU A 315 5.39 16.99 -23.50
C LEU A 315 4.77 16.30 -22.28
N ILE A 316 3.64 15.60 -22.46
CA ILE A 316 2.96 14.91 -21.35
C ILE A 316 3.86 13.81 -20.78
N VAL A 317 4.45 12.95 -21.62
CA VAL A 317 5.35 11.90 -21.15
C VAL A 317 6.53 12.51 -20.40
N GLY A 318 7.15 13.58 -20.91
CA GLY A 318 8.22 14.28 -20.23
C GLY A 318 7.83 14.79 -18.85
N ILE A 319 6.66 15.43 -18.71
CA ILE A 319 6.13 15.90 -17.43
C ILE A 319 5.86 14.75 -16.46
N LEU A 320 5.30 13.63 -16.95
CA LEU A 320 5.02 12.46 -16.12
C LEU A 320 6.31 11.80 -15.60
N TRP A 321 7.34 11.70 -16.43
CA TRP A 321 8.67 11.23 -16.03
C TRP A 321 9.29 12.14 -14.96
N MET A 322 9.20 13.46 -15.13
CA MET A 322 9.67 14.41 -14.13
C MET A 322 8.90 14.28 -12.81
N THR A 323 7.59 14.05 -12.87
CA THR A 323 6.73 13.87 -11.70
C THR A 323 7.12 12.62 -10.91
N ILE A 324 7.37 11.51 -11.61
CA ILE A 324 7.88 10.28 -11.00
C ILE A 324 9.24 10.53 -10.32
N GLY A 325 10.21 11.08 -11.05
CA GLY A 325 11.56 11.32 -10.52
C GLY A 325 11.53 12.25 -9.29
N ALA A 326 10.74 13.32 -9.34
CA ALA A 326 10.60 14.28 -8.24
C ALA A 326 9.91 13.67 -7.01
N GLY A 327 8.83 12.89 -7.20
CA GLY A 327 8.14 12.27 -6.07
C GLY A 327 8.93 11.11 -5.45
N ASN A 328 9.65 10.35 -6.27
CA ASN A 328 10.59 9.32 -5.81
C ASN A 328 11.72 9.94 -4.96
N ALA A 329 12.30 11.06 -5.40
CA ALA A 329 13.28 11.79 -4.60
C ALA A 329 12.68 12.37 -3.31
N SER A 330 11.48 12.93 -3.39
CA SER A 330 10.79 13.55 -2.25
C SER A 330 10.45 12.55 -1.15
N THR A 331 9.97 11.35 -1.51
CA THR A 331 9.69 10.29 -0.53
C THR A 331 10.95 9.84 0.19
N VAL A 332 12.05 9.66 -0.54
CA VAL A 332 13.35 9.33 0.07
C VAL A 332 13.83 10.45 1.01
N ILE A 333 13.73 11.72 0.61
CA ILE A 333 14.11 12.86 1.47
C ILE A 333 13.25 12.89 2.74
N CYS A 334 11.94 12.68 2.63
CA CYS A 334 11.02 12.63 3.76
C CYS A 334 11.42 11.53 4.75
N VAL A 335 11.76 10.34 4.25
CA VAL A 335 12.21 9.20 5.06
C VAL A 335 13.52 9.50 5.78
N VAL A 336 14.51 10.08 5.08
CA VAL A 336 15.79 10.46 5.70
C VAL A 336 15.59 11.49 6.80
N ARG A 337 14.72 12.49 6.57
CA ARG A 337 14.38 13.51 7.58
C ARG A 337 13.72 12.87 8.81
N ARG A 338 12.72 12.00 8.61
CA ARG A 338 12.04 11.29 9.70
C ARG A 338 13.03 10.47 10.54
N LYS A 339 13.96 9.77 9.89
CA LYS A 339 15.01 9.01 10.58
C LYS A 339 15.90 9.90 11.45
N ARG A 340 16.39 11.02 10.91
CA ARG A 340 17.24 11.96 11.67
C ARG A 340 16.53 12.47 12.92
N ILE A 341 15.24 12.82 12.81
CA ILE A 341 14.43 13.28 13.96
C ILE A 341 14.32 12.19 15.04
N LEU A 342 14.05 10.94 14.64
CA LEU A 342 13.96 9.82 15.58
C LEU A 342 15.31 9.50 16.26
N GLU A 343 16.41 9.60 15.53
CA GLU A 343 17.76 9.45 16.09
C GLU A 343 18.07 10.56 17.10
N SER A 344 17.73 11.82 16.78
CA SER A 344 17.86 12.94 17.72
C SER A 344 17.04 12.70 19.00
N GLN A 345 15.76 12.28 18.90
CA GLN A 345 14.93 11.97 20.08
C GLN A 345 15.49 10.83 20.94
N LYS A 346 16.07 9.80 20.32
CA LYS A 346 16.73 8.70 21.05
C LYS A 346 17.99 9.16 21.78
N LEU A 347 18.74 10.10 21.21
CA LEU A 347 19.90 10.70 21.87
C LEU A 347 19.47 11.55 23.06
N PHE A 348 18.47 12.43 22.90
CA PHE A 348 17.92 13.24 24.01
C PHE A 348 17.40 12.36 25.16
N SER A 349 16.59 11.34 24.90
CA SER A 349 16.09 10.43 25.94
C SER A 349 17.17 9.55 26.60
N LYS A 350 18.34 9.41 25.96
CA LYS A 350 19.50 8.72 26.52
C LYS A 350 20.34 9.65 27.39
N GLU A 351 20.42 10.94 27.04
CA GLU A 351 21.01 11.98 27.87
C GLU A 351 20.17 12.25 29.12
N GLU A 352 18.85 12.32 28.98
CA GLU A 352 17.92 12.52 30.10
C GLU A 352 17.99 11.38 31.12
N ARG A 353 18.11 10.13 30.67
CA ARG A 353 18.36 8.95 31.54
C ARG A 353 19.74 8.92 32.19
N LYS A 354 20.71 9.68 31.68
CA LYS A 354 22.06 9.80 32.25
C LYS A 354 22.20 10.99 33.20
N SER A 355 21.24 11.91 33.21
CA SER A 355 21.20 13.03 34.14
C SER A 355 21.05 12.51 35.59
N PRO A 356 21.96 12.87 36.51
CA PRO A 356 21.90 12.44 37.91
C PRO A 356 20.75 13.07 38.70
N PHE A 357 20.00 14.03 38.14
CA PHE A 357 18.93 14.78 38.83
C PHE A 357 17.57 14.05 38.94
N LEU A 358 17.43 12.84 38.36
CA LEU A 358 16.18 12.05 38.38
C LEU A 358 16.33 10.73 39.15
N ARG A 359 17.31 10.64 40.05
CA ARG A 359 17.62 9.40 40.81
C ARG A 359 17.38 9.52 42.32
N GLU A 360 16.65 10.55 42.77
CA GLU A 360 16.15 10.67 44.14
C GLU A 360 14.70 10.24 44.27
#